data_AF-A0A1N7QJD6-F1
#
_entry.id   AF-A0A1N7QJD6-F1
#
_cell.length_a   1.000
_cell.length_b   1.000
_cell.length_c   1.000
_cell.angle_alpha   90.00
_cell.angle_beta   90.00
_cell.angle_gamma   90.00
#
_symmetry.space_group_name_H-M   'P 1'
#
loop_
_entity.id
_entity.type
_entity.pdbx_description
1 polymer ?
#
loop_
_entity_poly.entity_id
_entity_poly.type
_entity_poly.pdbx_seq_one_letter_code
_entity_poly.pdbx_strand_id
1 'polypeptide(L)'
;MIEVSAAPLDRDLQRRILVALAELYPAAMALPDLSPQFRAEPLFVRNLMYLSGHGLVVASAVRKSPASMPEILRAEITPRGLDFLADDGGLTAILGVVTVKLHDDTIRQIMLDAVDAAEAPDGIKEKLRAAITDLPADGVKAAVPALLRQALDAAPEAIRLIGKSLGL
;
A
#
# COMPACT_ATOMS: atom_id res chain seq x y z
N MET A 1 -23.38 10.95 34.49
CA MET A 1 -22.68 11.75 33.46
C MET A 1 -21.23 11.29 33.49
N ILE A 2 -20.84 10.41 32.58
CA ILE A 2 -19.45 9.90 32.51
C ILE A 2 -18.83 10.62 31.33
N GLU A 3 -17.91 11.54 31.61
CA GLU A 3 -17.10 12.18 30.60
C GLU A 3 -16.27 11.10 29.88
N VAL A 4 -16.63 10.84 28.62
CA VAL A 4 -15.78 10.10 27.69
C VAL A 4 -14.97 11.13 26.94
N SER A 5 -13.80 11.49 27.47
CA SER A 5 -12.81 12.30 26.75
C SER A 5 -11.40 11.75 27.00
N ALA A 6 -10.92 10.96 26.04
CA ALA A 6 -9.53 10.77 25.64
C ALA A 6 -9.56 9.87 24.39
N ALA A 7 -8.78 10.19 23.36
CA ALA A 7 -8.79 9.47 22.09
C ALA A 7 -8.71 7.94 22.30
N PRO A 8 -9.54 7.13 21.62
CA PRO A 8 -9.68 5.71 21.94
C PRO A 8 -8.39 4.91 21.68
N LEU A 9 -7.44 5.44 20.93
CA LEU A 9 -6.18 4.80 20.52
C LEU A 9 -5.03 5.80 20.62
N ASP A 10 -3.82 5.29 20.81
CA ASP A 10 -2.61 6.08 21.00
C ASP A 10 -1.53 5.60 20.02
N ARG A 11 -1.14 6.47 19.09
CA ARG A 11 -0.19 6.14 18.02
C ARG A 11 1.24 6.00 18.52
N ASP A 12 1.63 6.78 19.52
CA ASP A 12 2.96 6.69 20.11
C ASP A 12 3.09 5.40 20.92
N LEU A 13 2.04 5.03 21.66
CA LEU A 13 1.97 3.74 22.34
C LEU A 13 1.99 2.57 21.36
N GLN A 14 1.26 2.65 20.25
CA GLN A 14 1.30 1.62 19.20
C GLN A 14 2.72 1.43 18.65
N ARG A 15 3.40 2.53 18.32
CA ARG A 15 4.79 2.49 17.85
C ARG A 15 5.72 1.89 18.89
N ARG A 16 5.61 2.31 20.17
CA ARG A 16 6.39 1.74 21.28
C ARG A 16 6.16 0.24 21.43
N ILE A 17 4.92 -0.24 21.31
CA ILE A 17 4.59 -1.67 21.36
C ILE A 17 5.26 -2.43 20.21
N LEU A 18 5.14 -1.92 18.98
CA LEU A 18 5.75 -2.55 17.80
C LEU A 18 7.27 -2.62 17.91
N VAL A 19 7.93 -1.52 18.30
CA VAL A 19 9.39 -1.48 18.49
C VAL A 19 9.84 -2.49 19.55
N ALA A 20 9.15 -2.54 20.70
CA ALA A 20 9.49 -3.48 21.76
C ALA A 20 9.32 -4.96 21.32
N LEU A 21 8.31 -5.27 20.49
CA LEU A 21 8.14 -6.61 19.95
C LEU A 21 9.13 -6.92 18.82
N ALA A 22 9.57 -5.92 18.05
CA ALA A 22 10.59 -6.07 17.02
C ALA A 22 11.96 -6.42 17.61
N GLU A 23 12.35 -5.81 18.74
CA GLU A 23 13.60 -6.12 19.44
C GLU A 23 13.66 -7.56 19.96
N LEU A 24 12.50 -8.17 20.22
CA LEU A 24 12.39 -9.54 20.70
C LEU A 24 12.29 -10.58 19.58
N TYR A 25 12.04 -10.15 18.34
CA TYR A 25 11.83 -11.05 17.21
C TYR A 25 13.05 -11.97 16.97
N PRO A 26 12.88 -13.28 16.70
CA PRO A 26 11.63 -14.01 16.46
C PRO A 26 10.97 -14.59 17.72
N ALA A 27 11.47 -14.25 18.91
CA ALA A 27 10.82 -14.65 20.15
C ALA A 27 9.56 -13.81 20.39
N ALA A 28 8.68 -14.32 21.23
CA ALA A 28 7.49 -13.59 21.66
C ALA A 28 7.65 -13.11 23.08
N MET A 29 6.96 -12.00 23.37
CA MET A 29 6.84 -11.48 24.72
C MET A 29 5.88 -12.37 25.52
N ALA A 30 6.38 -13.05 26.55
CA ALA A 30 5.54 -13.70 27.56
C ALA A 30 5.12 -12.67 28.63
N LEU A 31 4.00 -12.92 29.32
CA LEU A 31 3.50 -12.08 30.43
C LEU A 31 4.53 -11.63 31.49
N PRO A 32 5.51 -12.46 31.90
CA PRO A 32 6.54 -12.03 32.85
C PRO A 32 7.52 -11.01 32.25
N ASP A 33 7.68 -11.03 30.92
CA ASP A 33 8.60 -10.21 30.14
C ASP A 33 7.93 -8.98 29.51
N LEU A 34 6.63 -8.77 29.81
CA LEU A 34 6.01 -7.44 29.71
C LEU A 34 6.84 -6.53 30.59
N SER A 35 7.81 -5.88 29.96
CA SER A 35 8.68 -4.93 30.60
C SER A 35 7.85 -3.99 31.49
N PRO A 36 8.39 -3.55 32.63
CA PRO A 36 7.69 -2.68 33.58
C PRO A 36 6.97 -1.49 32.92
N GLN A 37 7.40 -1.09 31.72
CA GLN A 37 6.91 0.03 30.91
C GLN A 37 5.48 -0.08 30.37
N PHE A 38 4.88 -1.28 30.25
CA PHE A 38 3.53 -1.42 29.67
C PHE A 38 2.47 -1.91 30.66
N ARG A 39 2.87 -2.54 31.78
CA ARG A 39 1.93 -3.07 32.78
C ARG A 39 1.05 -1.96 33.40
N ALA A 40 1.58 -0.75 33.52
CA ALA A 40 0.87 0.41 34.06
C ALA A 40 0.06 1.20 33.00
N GLU A 41 0.21 0.88 31.71
CA GLU A 41 -0.39 1.67 30.62
C GLU A 41 -1.86 1.27 30.40
N PRO A 42 -2.85 2.13 30.73
CA PRO A 42 -4.27 1.77 30.71
C PRO A 42 -4.80 1.41 29.32
N LEU A 43 -4.15 1.94 28.28
CA LEU A 43 -4.52 1.73 26.88
C LEU A 43 -3.75 0.59 26.20
N PHE A 44 -2.87 -0.12 26.93
CA PHE A 44 -2.01 -1.16 26.35
C PHE A 44 -2.82 -2.26 25.66
N VAL A 45 -3.75 -2.90 26.38
CA VAL A 45 -4.55 -4.01 25.85
C VAL A 45 -5.34 -3.57 24.62
N ARG A 46 -5.92 -2.36 24.65
CA ARG A 46 -6.70 -1.84 23.52
C ARG A 46 -5.84 -1.61 22.28
N ASN A 47 -4.68 -0.98 22.42
CA ASN A 47 -3.77 -0.74 21.29
C ASN A 47 -3.16 -2.04 20.77
N LEU A 48 -2.80 -2.99 21.65
CA LEU A 48 -2.31 -4.30 21.23
C LEU A 48 -3.37 -5.08 20.42
N MET A 49 -4.61 -5.11 20.88
CA MET A 49 -5.70 -5.75 20.13
C MET A 49 -5.98 -5.05 18.80
N TYR A 50 -5.86 -3.72 18.75
CA TYR A 50 -6.00 -2.97 17.51
C TYR A 50 -4.90 -3.32 16.50
N LEU A 51 -3.64 -3.37 16.94
CA LEU A 51 -2.51 -3.83 16.12
C LEU A 51 -2.71 -5.27 15.64
N SER A 52 -3.29 -6.12 16.49
CA SER A 52 -3.59 -7.51 16.14
C SER A 52 -4.68 -7.62 15.08
N GLY A 53 -5.73 -6.79 15.16
CA GLY A 53 -6.79 -6.72 14.14
C GLY A 53 -6.28 -6.30 12.76
N HIS A 54 -5.17 -5.57 12.68
CA HIS A 54 -4.49 -5.21 11.43
C HIS A 54 -3.40 -6.21 11.01
N GLY A 55 -3.21 -7.28 11.78
CA GLY A 55 -2.21 -8.31 11.51
C GLY A 55 -0.76 -7.83 11.68
N LEU A 56 -0.53 -6.73 12.41
CA LEU A 56 0.83 -6.24 12.72
C LEU A 56 1.46 -7.01 13.89
N VAL A 57 0.61 -7.59 14.75
CA VAL A 57 1.03 -8.47 15.85
C VAL A 57 0.09 -9.66 15.97
N VAL A 58 0.58 -10.78 16.50
CA VAL A 58 -0.23 -11.89 16.98
C VAL A 58 -0.25 -11.82 18.50
N ALA A 59 -1.43 -11.65 19.08
CA ALA A 59 -1.62 -11.62 20.52
C ALA A 59 -2.55 -12.76 20.95
N SER A 60 -2.07 -13.61 21.87
CA SER A 60 -2.89 -14.61 22.53
C SER A 60 -3.42 -14.02 23.83
N ALA A 61 -4.73 -14.05 24.04
CA ALA A 61 -5.36 -13.53 25.25
C ALA A 61 -6.43 -14.50 25.77
N VAL A 62 -6.59 -14.56 27.10
CA VAL A 62 -7.63 -15.33 27.77
C VAL A 62 -8.58 -14.39 28.48
N ARG A 63 -9.89 -14.64 28.37
CA ARG A 63 -10.90 -13.97 29.19
C ARG A 63 -11.38 -14.91 30.27
N LYS A 64 -11.24 -14.49 31.53
CA LYS A 64 -11.75 -15.24 32.70
C LYS A 64 -13.28 -15.12 32.84
N SER A 65 -13.85 -14.02 32.35
CA SER A 65 -15.31 -13.82 32.26
C SER A 65 -15.67 -12.80 31.15
N PRO A 66 -16.94 -12.74 30.69
CA PRO A 66 -17.38 -11.77 29.67
C PRO A 66 -17.18 -10.30 30.08
N ALA A 67 -17.25 -10.01 31.38
CA ALA A 67 -17.09 -8.66 31.94
C ALA A 67 -15.61 -8.30 32.23
N SER A 68 -14.69 -9.27 32.14
CA SER A 68 -13.26 -9.04 32.40
C SER A 68 -12.52 -8.55 31.16
N MET A 69 -11.50 -7.71 31.38
CA MET A 69 -10.53 -7.39 30.35
C MET A 69 -9.74 -8.65 29.96
N PRO A 70 -9.40 -8.84 28.67
CA PRO A 70 -8.54 -9.94 28.26
C PRO A 70 -7.19 -9.87 28.98
N GLU A 71 -6.78 -11.00 29.53
CA GLU A 71 -5.43 -11.20 30.03
C GLU A 71 -4.56 -11.65 28.85
N ILE A 72 -3.64 -10.80 28.42
CA ILE A 72 -2.70 -11.12 27.33
C ILE A 72 -1.74 -12.17 27.85
N LEU A 73 -1.56 -13.31 27.18
CA LEU A 73 -0.61 -14.35 27.56
C LEU A 73 0.73 -14.19 26.83
N ARG A 74 0.65 -13.88 25.54
CA ARG A 74 1.77 -13.79 24.62
C ARG A 74 1.48 -12.76 23.55
N ALA A 75 2.49 -12.01 23.12
CA ALA A 75 2.42 -11.14 21.95
C ALA A 75 3.70 -11.26 21.11
N GLU A 76 3.54 -11.26 19.79
CA GLU A 76 4.65 -11.37 18.83
C GLU A 76 4.39 -10.43 17.64
N ILE A 77 5.43 -9.77 17.13
CA ILE A 77 5.31 -8.96 15.92
C ILE A 77 5.26 -9.87 14.69
N THR A 78 4.44 -9.52 13.69
CA THR A 78 4.40 -10.26 12.42
C THR A 78 5.42 -9.70 11.43
N PRO A 79 5.75 -10.42 10.34
CA PRO A 79 6.48 -9.83 9.22
C PRO A 79 5.85 -8.53 8.70
N ARG A 80 4.52 -8.45 8.68
CA ARG A 80 3.79 -7.21 8.32
C ARG A 80 4.02 -6.09 9.33
N GLY A 81 4.12 -6.41 10.62
CA GLY A 81 4.47 -5.44 11.66
C GLY A 81 5.92 -4.95 11.55
N LEU A 82 6.86 -5.84 11.19
CA LEU A 82 8.25 -5.47 10.92
C LEU A 82 8.35 -4.58 9.68
N ASP A 83 7.67 -4.95 8.59
CA ASP A 83 7.59 -4.14 7.37
C ASP A 83 6.97 -2.76 7.63
N PHE A 84 5.98 -2.68 8.52
CA PHE A 84 5.38 -1.40 8.91
C PHE A 84 6.35 -0.47 9.64
N LEU A 85 7.36 -1.01 10.33
CA LEU A 85 8.41 -0.22 10.99
C LEU A 85 9.55 0.16 10.05
N ALA A 86 9.64 -0.45 8.87
CA ALA A 86 10.73 -0.22 7.93
C ALA A 86 10.49 1.07 7.12
N ASP A 87 11.52 1.92 7.04
CA ASP A 87 11.44 3.20 6.33
C ASP A 87 11.35 3.04 4.80
N ASP A 88 11.58 1.83 4.29
CA ASP A 88 11.51 1.45 2.86
C ASP A 88 10.21 0.72 2.48
N GLY A 89 9.26 0.57 3.41
CA GLY A 89 8.02 -0.19 3.21
C GLY A 89 8.20 -1.71 3.31
N GLY A 90 9.40 -2.19 3.65
CA GLY A 90 9.70 -3.57 3.96
C GLY A 90 9.55 -4.56 2.80
N LEU A 91 9.57 -5.85 3.13
CA LEU A 91 9.52 -6.93 2.16
C LEU A 91 8.18 -6.97 1.40
N THR A 92 7.11 -6.45 2.00
CA THR A 92 5.81 -6.26 1.34
C THR A 92 5.92 -5.33 0.12
N ALA A 93 6.76 -4.29 0.14
CA ALA A 93 6.97 -3.43 -1.03
C ALA A 93 7.71 -4.16 -2.16
N ILE A 94 8.62 -5.07 -1.81
CA ILE A 94 9.42 -5.85 -2.76
C ILE A 94 8.62 -7.01 -3.37
N LEU A 95 7.82 -7.71 -2.55
CA LEU A 95 7.04 -8.88 -2.98
C LEU A 95 5.64 -8.53 -3.47
N GLY A 96 5.10 -7.37 -3.10
CA GLY A 96 3.77 -6.87 -3.45
C GLY A 96 3.69 -6.18 -4.81
N VAL A 97 4.50 -6.61 -5.80
CA VAL A 97 4.44 -6.06 -7.15
C VAL A 97 3.05 -6.32 -7.74
N VAL A 98 2.25 -5.26 -7.82
CA VAL A 98 0.96 -5.30 -8.52
C VAL A 98 1.25 -5.28 -10.01
N THR A 99 1.05 -6.41 -10.67
CA THR A 99 1.09 -6.44 -12.14
C THR A 99 -0.16 -5.74 -12.68
N VAL A 100 -0.01 -4.49 -13.11
CA VAL A 100 -1.08 -3.80 -13.84
C VAL A 100 -1.15 -4.37 -15.25
N LYS A 101 -2.22 -5.11 -15.56
CA LYS A 101 -2.54 -5.55 -16.92
C LYS A 101 -3.50 -4.56 -17.56
N LEU A 102 -3.05 -3.88 -18.60
CA LEU A 102 -3.92 -3.06 -19.45
C LEU A 102 -4.56 -3.97 -20.49
N HIS A 103 -5.88 -3.87 -20.64
CA HIS A 103 -6.60 -4.58 -21.70
C HIS A 103 -6.33 -3.91 -23.05
N ASP A 104 -6.16 -4.72 -24.10
CA ASP A 104 -5.85 -4.23 -25.46
C ASP A 104 -6.92 -3.23 -25.96
N ASP A 105 -8.19 -3.44 -25.61
CA ASP A 105 -9.28 -2.52 -25.94
C ASP A 105 -9.17 -1.17 -25.21
N THR A 106 -8.74 -1.18 -23.95
CA THR A 106 -8.50 0.06 -23.19
C THR A 106 -7.38 0.88 -23.83
N ILE A 107 -6.31 0.20 -24.24
CA ILE A 107 -5.19 0.85 -24.93
C ILE A 107 -5.64 1.43 -26.28
N ARG A 108 -6.40 0.66 -27.05
CA ARG A 108 -6.95 1.10 -28.33
C ARG A 108 -7.79 2.36 -28.16
N GLN A 109 -8.65 2.38 -27.13
CA GLN A 109 -9.47 3.55 -26.84
C GLN A 109 -8.62 4.78 -26.52
N ILE A 110 -7.57 4.63 -25.69
CA ILE A 110 -6.65 5.74 -25.39
C ILE A 110 -5.99 6.29 -26.67
N MET A 111 -5.59 5.42 -27.60
CA MET A 111 -5.01 5.85 -28.88
C MET A 111 -6.02 6.61 -29.74
N LEU A 112 -7.29 6.15 -29.78
CA LEU A 112 -8.36 6.82 -30.51
C LEU A 112 -8.67 8.20 -29.91
N ASP A 113 -8.77 8.28 -28.59
CA ASP A 113 -9.02 9.54 -27.87
C ASP A 113 -7.89 10.55 -28.13
N ALA A 114 -6.63 10.08 -28.20
CA ALA A 114 -5.48 10.91 -28.55
C ALA A 114 -5.54 11.44 -29.99
N VAL A 115 -5.98 10.61 -30.95
CA VAL A 115 -6.18 11.04 -32.36
C VAL A 115 -7.29 12.09 -32.46
N ASP A 116 -8.36 11.92 -31.69
CA ASP A 116 -9.48 12.86 -31.68
C ASP A 116 -9.06 14.23 -31.13
N ALA A 117 -8.30 14.23 -30.04
CA ALA A 117 -7.76 15.43 -29.41
C ALA A 117 -6.64 16.11 -30.22
N ALA A 118 -5.98 15.40 -31.14
CA ALA A 118 -4.88 15.95 -31.91
C ALA A 118 -5.31 17.08 -32.86
N GLU A 119 -4.48 18.09 -33.04
CA GLU A 119 -4.71 19.12 -34.05
C GLU A 119 -4.13 18.65 -35.39
N ALA A 120 -4.95 17.96 -36.19
CA ALA A 120 -4.57 17.38 -37.48
C ALA A 120 -5.73 17.46 -38.49
N PRO A 121 -5.45 17.51 -39.81
CA PRO A 121 -6.49 17.46 -40.83
C PRO A 121 -7.39 16.23 -40.71
N ASP A 122 -8.69 16.39 -40.94
CA ASP A 122 -9.69 15.32 -40.77
C ASP A 122 -9.35 14.05 -41.57
N GLY A 123 -8.86 14.19 -42.81
CA GLY A 123 -8.45 13.06 -43.64
C GLY A 123 -7.25 12.28 -43.09
N ILE A 124 -6.42 12.88 -42.24
CA ILE A 124 -5.34 12.18 -41.52
C ILE A 124 -5.91 11.47 -40.28
N LYS A 125 -6.79 12.15 -39.53
CA LYS A 125 -7.46 11.56 -38.36
C LYS A 125 -8.27 10.31 -38.72
N GLU A 126 -9.04 10.35 -39.81
CA GLU A 126 -9.82 9.20 -40.28
C GLU A 126 -8.94 7.99 -40.61
N LYS A 127 -7.82 8.22 -41.31
CA LYS A 127 -6.86 7.16 -41.63
C LYS A 127 -6.24 6.55 -40.37
N LEU A 128 -5.87 7.38 -39.40
CA LEU A 128 -5.31 6.93 -38.13
C LEU A 128 -6.33 6.12 -37.33
N ARG A 129 -7.58 6.58 -37.26
CA ARG A 129 -8.68 5.86 -36.60
C ARG A 129 -8.90 4.48 -37.24
N ALA A 130 -8.95 4.40 -38.57
CA ALA A 130 -9.11 3.14 -39.28
C ALA A 130 -7.95 2.17 -38.97
N ALA A 131 -6.71 2.64 -39.07
CA ALA A 131 -5.53 1.84 -38.76
C ALA A 131 -5.54 1.35 -37.30
N ILE A 132 -5.85 2.23 -36.33
CA ILE A 132 -5.95 1.86 -34.92
C ILE A 132 -7.08 0.87 -34.68
N THR A 133 -8.19 0.93 -35.41
CA THR A 133 -9.31 -0.01 -35.26
C THR A 133 -8.94 -1.40 -35.77
N ASP A 134 -8.26 -1.46 -36.91
CA ASP A 134 -7.89 -2.72 -37.59
C ASP A 134 -6.67 -3.42 -36.96
N LEU A 135 -5.96 -2.76 -36.04
CA LEU A 135 -4.76 -3.32 -35.41
C LEU A 135 -5.10 -4.59 -34.59
N PRO A 136 -4.42 -5.73 -34.79
CA PRO A 136 -4.63 -6.92 -33.97
C PRO A 136 -4.09 -6.70 -32.55
N ALA A 137 -4.56 -7.50 -31.59
CA ALA A 137 -4.12 -7.45 -30.18
C ALA A 137 -2.59 -7.42 -30.01
N ASP A 138 -1.88 -8.29 -30.74
CA ASP A 138 -0.42 -8.35 -30.69
C ASP A 138 0.23 -7.10 -31.31
N GLY A 139 -0.42 -6.51 -32.30
CA GLY A 139 -0.03 -5.21 -32.86
C GLY A 139 -0.17 -4.09 -31.84
N VAL A 140 -1.26 -4.07 -31.06
CA VAL A 140 -1.49 -3.06 -30.02
C VAL A 140 -0.38 -3.13 -28.96
N LYS A 141 -0.05 -4.34 -28.49
CA LYS A 141 1.03 -4.56 -27.51
C LYS A 141 2.39 -4.10 -28.02
N ALA A 142 2.68 -4.29 -29.30
CA ALA A 142 3.94 -3.86 -29.92
C ALA A 142 3.97 -2.34 -30.19
N ALA A 143 2.84 -1.75 -30.58
CA ALA A 143 2.74 -0.34 -30.94
C ALA A 143 2.88 0.58 -29.73
N VAL A 144 2.32 0.22 -28.58
CA VAL A 144 2.35 1.04 -27.35
C VAL A 144 3.75 1.48 -26.93
N PRO A 145 4.71 0.57 -26.68
CA PRO A 145 6.04 0.97 -26.23
C PRO A 145 6.78 1.78 -27.30
N ALA A 146 6.59 1.47 -28.58
CA ALA A 146 7.22 2.20 -29.68
C ALA A 146 6.69 3.63 -29.80
N LEU A 147 5.36 3.80 -29.80
CA LEU A 147 4.71 5.11 -29.89
C LEU A 147 4.97 5.95 -28.64
N LEU A 148 4.91 5.34 -27.44
CA LEU A 148 5.21 6.05 -26.21
C LEU A 148 6.65 6.56 -26.20
N ARG A 149 7.61 5.74 -26.64
CA ARG A 149 9.00 6.16 -26.75
C ARG A 149 9.19 7.33 -27.71
N GLN A 150 8.62 7.23 -28.92
CA GLN A 150 8.67 8.32 -29.89
C GLN A 150 7.99 9.59 -29.38
N ALA A 151 6.88 9.48 -28.65
CA ALA A 151 6.19 10.61 -28.06
C ALA A 151 7.03 11.29 -26.98
N LEU A 152 7.70 10.53 -26.11
CA LEU A 152 8.61 11.07 -25.10
C LEU A 152 9.85 11.73 -25.72
N ASP A 153 10.41 11.14 -26.79
CA ASP A 153 11.54 11.71 -27.53
C ASP A 153 11.14 13.04 -28.22
N ALA A 154 9.90 13.14 -28.71
CA ALA A 154 9.35 14.33 -29.34
C ALA A 154 8.84 15.40 -28.36
N ALA A 155 8.70 15.07 -27.07
CA ALA A 155 8.17 15.96 -26.04
C ALA A 155 9.16 16.16 -24.88
N PRO A 156 10.13 17.10 -25.01
CA PRO A 156 11.18 17.32 -24.00
C PRO A 156 10.65 17.59 -22.58
N GLU A 157 9.50 18.25 -22.47
CA GLU A 157 8.85 18.55 -21.19
C GLU A 157 8.19 17.32 -20.53
N ALA A 158 7.95 16.25 -21.29
CA ALA A 158 7.28 15.06 -20.78
C ALA A 158 8.12 14.39 -19.68
N ILE A 159 9.45 14.31 -19.85
CA ILE A 159 10.35 13.74 -18.85
C ILE A 159 10.28 14.51 -17.53
N ARG A 160 10.24 15.85 -17.60
CA ARG A 160 10.12 16.71 -16.42
C ARG A 160 8.79 16.52 -15.71
N LEU A 161 7.69 16.41 -16.46
CA LEU A 161 6.35 16.16 -15.90
C LEU A 161 6.25 14.77 -15.26
N ILE A 162 6.86 13.76 -15.87
CA ILE A 162 6.96 12.42 -15.32
C ILE A 162 7.72 12.45 -13.99
N GLY A 163 8.90 13.08 -13.95
CA GLY A 163 9.67 13.26 -12.71
C GLY A 163 8.81 13.86 -11.59
N LYS A 164 8.16 15.00 -11.87
CA LYS A 164 7.26 15.65 -10.91
C LYS A 164 6.12 14.74 -10.42
N SER A 165 5.51 13.96 -11.32
CA SER A 165 4.40 13.05 -10.95
C SER A 165 4.85 11.87 -10.09
N LEU A 166 6.13 11.47 -10.23
CA LEU A 166 6.76 10.40 -9.47
C LEU A 166 7.47 10.90 -8.20
N GLY A 167 7.44 12.20 -7.93
CA GLY A 167 8.14 12.80 -6.79
C GLY A 167 9.66 12.89 -6.93
N LEU A 168 10.17 12.88 -8.17
CA LEU A 168 11.58 13.03 -8.55
C LEU A 168 11.90 14.45 -9.01
#